data_AF-A0A7S1ZVN6-F1
#
_entry.id   AF-A0A7S1ZVN6-F1
#
_cell.length_a   1.000
_cell.length_b   1.000
_cell.length_c   1.000
_cell.angle_alpha   90.00
_cell.angle_beta   90.00
_cell.angle_gamma   90.00
#
_symmetry.space_group_name_H-M   'P 1'
#
loop_
_entity.id
_entity.type
_entity.pdbx_description
1 polymer ?
#
loop_
_entity_poly.entity_id
_entity_poly.type
_entity_poly.pdbx_seq_one_letter_code
_entity_poly.pdbx_strand_id
1 'polypeptide(L)'
;ITVTKDEKQAETLPFAVRYLSCDSQQTHLCNKNENKYSAVCWVPRADVKPPLQQKSKPGDQVSWHPGDVSHKYAARKLTVFVLHALNAALVLWKDGMEKDGFPLKESYWHVGDSYRQTRRNILENISKHYWGLPPLQNDCEEALPDPRSHCEKTFVDYPRVCRVPMKGYSEWTPIAQSKHTLRSIVKHAPNGYYPHQKMEEVYSGINLQAHNQRVPYGEIDVHAIAIATMNSPLDLDHSWDFDDGNEYGGEDERETRFLLKGFENRTISFTKEITGSKKSALPPGPSIKSMSLRSLVSTSNPSIHHVESVSSGRYSRRHLDDKEEIIPGQGWAIGNGEKEWKTGFCDGSAMSTCSRAEDNNCLYYGHNDGRSNFIGDQLSGWIVFDIPNVKYGIILFRLEWWMDDKFTERTKDWTEVNNGKTKDTHLYDASSHDPAVSSEDEVSSTSSNDEVRSGAREIEEERVRKLALAKSAVVDFSVNGKITTMSYSQFQEFAHDTVKDFALWPVLDDETMSQRDWKEDEVGETFEVAMRIRSEEPSSLSISHIYYA
;
A
#
# COMPACT_ATOMS: atom_id res chain seq x y z
N ILE A 1 -19.04 -22.74 -6.12
CA ILE A 1 -18.39 -22.98 -4.80
C ILE A 1 -19.37 -23.81 -3.97
N THR A 2 -18.90 -24.87 -3.33
CA THR A 2 -19.77 -25.77 -2.57
C THR A 2 -20.36 -25.05 -1.37
N VAL A 3 -21.67 -25.13 -1.20
CA VAL A 3 -22.42 -24.48 -0.13
C VAL A 3 -22.32 -25.34 1.15
N THR A 4 -22.01 -24.70 2.27
CA THR A 4 -21.95 -25.33 3.58
C THR A 4 -23.36 -25.46 4.15
N LYS A 5 -23.81 -26.68 4.42
CA LYS A 5 -25.17 -27.00 4.89
C LYS A 5 -25.23 -27.25 6.39
N ASP A 6 -24.17 -27.79 6.97
CA ASP A 6 -24.05 -28.06 8.40
C ASP A 6 -22.57 -28.27 8.75
N GLU A 7 -22.24 -28.29 10.05
CA GLU A 7 -20.86 -28.48 10.51
C GLU A 7 -20.26 -29.82 10.06
N LYS A 8 -21.07 -30.89 10.04
CA LYS A 8 -20.61 -32.23 9.66
C LYS A 8 -20.23 -32.29 8.18
N GLN A 9 -21.04 -31.69 7.31
CA GLN A 9 -20.73 -31.56 5.89
C GLN A 9 -19.55 -30.63 5.66
N ALA A 10 -19.40 -29.56 6.44
CA ALA A 10 -18.24 -28.66 6.35
C ALA A 10 -16.93 -29.44 6.53
N GLU A 11 -16.87 -30.38 7.46
CA GLU A 11 -15.69 -31.22 7.69
C GLU A 11 -15.32 -32.13 6.50
N THR A 12 -16.28 -32.48 5.65
CA THR A 12 -16.03 -33.25 4.42
C THR A 12 -15.56 -32.41 3.24
N LEU A 13 -15.70 -31.08 3.33
CA LEU A 13 -15.25 -30.18 2.28
C LEU A 13 -13.73 -29.95 2.39
N PRO A 14 -13.05 -29.68 1.27
CA PRO A 14 -11.67 -29.21 1.30
C PRO A 14 -11.54 -28.02 2.25
N PHE A 15 -10.50 -28.01 3.07
CA PHE A 15 -10.29 -26.97 4.08
C PHE A 15 -10.42 -25.55 3.51
N ALA A 16 -9.92 -25.34 2.29
CA ALA A 16 -9.96 -24.06 1.58
C ALA A 16 -11.35 -23.62 1.08
N VAL A 17 -12.44 -24.38 1.30
CA VAL A 17 -13.80 -23.94 0.92
C VAL A 17 -14.80 -23.99 2.07
N ARG A 18 -14.41 -24.51 3.24
CA ARG A 18 -15.26 -24.57 4.43
C ARG A 18 -15.72 -23.17 4.82
N TYR A 19 -17.02 -23.02 5.03
CA TYR A 19 -17.65 -21.79 5.50
C TYR A 19 -17.44 -20.55 4.60
N LEU A 20 -16.97 -20.71 3.36
CA LEU A 20 -16.91 -19.59 2.40
C LEU A 20 -18.30 -19.15 1.91
N SER A 21 -19.20 -20.11 1.83
CA SER A 21 -20.59 -19.93 1.43
C SER A 21 -21.42 -20.91 2.24
N CYS A 22 -22.51 -20.44 2.82
CA CYS A 22 -23.43 -21.26 3.62
C CYS A 22 -24.80 -21.21 3.00
N ASP A 23 -25.59 -22.25 3.29
CA ASP A 23 -27.00 -22.27 2.91
C ASP A 23 -27.69 -21.03 3.52
N SER A 24 -28.70 -20.51 2.83
CA SER A 24 -29.53 -19.41 3.32
C SER A 24 -30.10 -19.65 4.73
N GLN A 25 -30.35 -20.91 5.09
CA GLN A 25 -30.84 -21.31 6.42
C GLN A 25 -29.72 -21.44 7.47
N GLN A 26 -28.46 -21.39 7.04
CA GLN A 26 -27.26 -21.75 7.83
C GLN A 26 -26.22 -20.62 7.81
N THR A 27 -26.66 -19.39 7.56
CA THR A 27 -25.79 -18.20 7.50
C THR A 27 -25.01 -17.98 8.80
N HIS A 28 -25.53 -18.44 9.94
CA HIS A 28 -24.85 -18.39 11.23
C HIS A 28 -23.52 -19.17 11.24
N LEU A 29 -23.37 -20.24 10.44
CA LEU A 29 -22.11 -20.99 10.33
C LEU A 29 -21.01 -20.14 9.69
N CYS A 30 -21.34 -19.39 8.63
CA CYS A 30 -20.41 -18.50 7.94
C CYS A 30 -20.15 -17.21 8.74
N ASN A 31 -21.16 -16.72 9.45
CA ASN A 31 -21.08 -15.50 10.25
C ASN A 31 -20.51 -15.72 11.64
N LYS A 32 -20.29 -16.99 12.06
CA LYS A 32 -19.61 -17.31 13.31
C LYS A 32 -18.20 -16.70 13.26
N ASN A 33 -17.86 -15.85 14.23
CA ASN A 33 -16.61 -15.07 14.18
C ASN A 33 -15.35 -15.91 13.96
N GLU A 34 -15.29 -17.16 14.45
CA GLU A 34 -14.16 -18.07 14.23
C GLU A 34 -14.03 -18.63 12.80
N ASN A 35 -15.15 -18.73 12.08
CA ASN A 35 -15.18 -19.15 10.69
C ASN A 35 -15.00 -17.94 9.75
N LYS A 36 -15.61 -16.81 10.16
CA LYS A 36 -15.50 -15.53 9.49
C LYS A 36 -14.06 -15.01 9.53
N TYR A 37 -13.51 -14.90 10.73
CA TYR A 37 -12.16 -14.44 11.01
C TYR A 37 -11.32 -15.55 11.61
N SER A 38 -10.12 -15.75 11.05
CA SER A 38 -9.18 -16.76 11.56
C SER A 38 -8.05 -16.09 12.35
N ALA A 39 -8.34 -14.96 13.00
CA ALA A 39 -7.35 -14.14 13.67
C ALA A 39 -7.27 -14.50 15.17
N VAL A 40 -6.05 -14.58 15.68
CA VAL A 40 -5.73 -14.73 17.10
C VAL A 40 -4.77 -13.61 17.48
N CYS A 41 -4.75 -13.24 18.76
CA CYS A 41 -3.81 -12.25 19.26
C CYS A 41 -2.43 -12.82 19.58
N TRP A 42 -2.37 -14.12 19.89
CA TRP A 42 -1.15 -14.78 20.31
C TRP A 42 -1.27 -16.29 20.13
N VAL A 43 -0.13 -16.92 19.81
CA VAL A 43 0.02 -18.38 19.85
C VAL A 43 0.96 -18.70 21.01
N PRO A 44 0.48 -19.43 22.05
CA PRO A 44 1.33 -19.79 23.18
C PRO A 44 2.63 -20.47 22.76
N ARG A 45 3.72 -20.07 23.39
CA ARG A 45 5.08 -20.58 23.14
C ARG A 45 5.87 -20.69 24.43
N ALA A 46 6.89 -21.55 24.43
CA ALA A 46 7.67 -21.86 25.63
C ALA A 46 8.82 -20.87 25.88
N ASP A 47 9.30 -20.24 24.82
CA ASP A 47 10.45 -19.33 24.78
C ASP A 47 10.09 -17.87 25.07
N VAL A 48 8.80 -17.51 25.00
CA VAL A 48 8.34 -16.13 25.25
C VAL A 48 7.13 -16.15 26.16
N LYS A 49 7.22 -15.35 27.23
CA LYS A 49 6.08 -15.04 28.09
C LYS A 49 5.70 -13.57 27.87
N PRO A 50 4.59 -13.27 27.18
CA PRO A 50 4.14 -11.90 26.99
C PRO A 50 4.01 -11.17 28.35
N PRO A 51 4.44 -9.90 28.45
CA PRO A 51 4.31 -9.12 29.69
C PRO A 51 2.85 -8.95 30.11
N LEU A 52 1.96 -8.75 29.13
CA LEU A 52 0.52 -8.66 29.34
C LEU A 52 -0.23 -9.94 28.94
N GLN A 53 -1.34 -10.20 29.63
CA GLN A 53 -2.26 -11.27 29.26
C GLN A 53 -2.84 -11.01 27.87
N GLN A 54 -2.52 -11.91 26.94
CA GLN A 54 -2.97 -11.80 25.56
C GLN A 54 -4.47 -12.11 25.45
N LYS A 55 -5.20 -11.28 24.69
CA LYS A 55 -6.61 -11.53 24.35
C LYS A 55 -6.72 -12.81 23.53
N SER A 56 -7.91 -13.41 23.48
CA SER A 56 -8.14 -14.58 22.62
C SER A 56 -8.26 -14.20 21.14
N LYS A 57 -8.75 -12.99 20.84
CA LYS A 57 -8.99 -12.46 19.50
C LYS A 57 -8.65 -10.97 19.45
N PRO A 58 -8.21 -10.44 18.30
CA PRO A 58 -8.05 -9.01 18.12
C PRO A 58 -9.39 -8.29 18.23
N GLY A 59 -9.35 -7.01 18.61
CA GLY A 59 -10.50 -6.11 18.53
C GLY A 59 -10.94 -5.86 17.09
N ASP A 60 -12.07 -5.16 16.93
CA ASP A 60 -12.49 -4.54 15.68
C ASP A 60 -12.51 -5.46 14.45
N GLN A 61 -13.09 -6.66 14.59
CA GLN A 61 -13.28 -7.59 13.48
C GLN A 61 -14.50 -7.19 12.62
N VAL A 62 -14.29 -6.23 11.71
CA VAL A 62 -15.30 -5.70 10.78
C VAL A 62 -15.11 -6.21 9.35
N SER A 63 -16.18 -6.14 8.54
CA SER A 63 -16.26 -6.86 7.27
C SER A 63 -15.32 -6.37 6.17
N TRP A 64 -14.75 -5.17 6.32
CA TRP A 64 -13.77 -4.62 5.37
C TRP A 64 -12.32 -4.95 5.76
N HIS A 65 -12.07 -5.70 6.84
CA HIS A 65 -10.72 -6.13 7.18
C HIS A 65 -10.32 -7.38 6.36
N PRO A 66 -9.05 -7.54 5.94
CA PRO A 66 -8.57 -8.68 5.15
C PRO A 66 -8.88 -10.07 5.72
N GLY A 67 -9.10 -10.16 7.04
CA GLY A 67 -9.47 -11.40 7.72
C GLY A 67 -10.91 -11.87 7.48
N ASP A 68 -11.78 -11.02 6.92
CA ASP A 68 -13.18 -11.31 6.64
C ASP A 68 -13.34 -12.42 5.58
N VAL A 69 -14.39 -13.24 5.74
CA VAL A 69 -14.64 -14.36 4.83
C VAL A 69 -14.95 -13.93 3.40
N SER A 70 -15.57 -12.76 3.20
CA SER A 70 -15.84 -12.21 1.87
C SER A 70 -14.54 -11.85 1.14
N HIS A 71 -13.54 -11.35 1.86
CA HIS A 71 -12.22 -11.06 1.33
C HIS A 71 -11.47 -12.35 0.99
N LYS A 72 -11.52 -13.36 1.87
CA LYS A 72 -11.00 -14.71 1.57
C LYS A 72 -11.66 -15.30 0.32
N TYR A 73 -12.98 -15.15 0.18
CA TYR A 73 -13.74 -15.60 -0.97
C TYR A 73 -13.32 -14.86 -2.26
N ALA A 74 -13.19 -13.55 -2.21
CA ALA A 74 -12.73 -12.73 -3.33
C ALA A 74 -11.30 -13.11 -3.76
N ALA A 75 -10.38 -13.20 -2.80
CA ALA A 75 -9.01 -13.63 -3.03
C ALA A 75 -8.96 -15.02 -3.68
N ARG A 76 -9.70 -16.01 -3.16
CA ARG A 76 -9.75 -17.36 -3.72
C ARG A 76 -10.28 -17.39 -5.15
N LYS A 77 -11.30 -16.57 -5.49
CA LYS A 77 -11.76 -16.44 -6.88
C LYS A 77 -10.66 -15.91 -7.80
N LEU A 78 -9.93 -14.88 -7.37
CA LEU A 78 -8.80 -14.33 -8.12
C LEU A 78 -7.67 -15.37 -8.26
N THR A 79 -7.33 -16.10 -7.20
CA THR A 79 -6.32 -17.17 -7.24
C THR A 79 -6.69 -18.25 -8.24
N VAL A 80 -7.95 -18.73 -8.24
CA VAL A 80 -8.41 -19.74 -9.21
C VAL A 80 -8.29 -19.22 -10.64
N PHE A 81 -8.63 -17.95 -10.88
CA PHE A 81 -8.43 -17.32 -12.18
C PHE A 81 -6.95 -17.31 -12.60
N VAL A 82 -6.04 -16.92 -11.70
CA VAL A 82 -4.59 -16.93 -11.95
C VAL A 82 -4.08 -18.34 -12.22
N LEU A 83 -4.52 -19.35 -11.46
CA LEU A 83 -4.13 -20.74 -11.68
C LEU A 83 -4.60 -21.27 -13.03
N HIS A 84 -5.81 -20.90 -13.48
CA HIS A 84 -6.26 -21.22 -14.83
C HIS A 84 -5.41 -20.54 -15.90
N ALA A 85 -5.05 -19.27 -15.72
CA ALA A 85 -4.18 -18.54 -16.62
C ALA A 85 -2.77 -19.16 -16.70
N LEU A 86 -2.18 -19.53 -15.55
CA LEU A 86 -0.90 -20.22 -15.48
C LEU A 86 -0.95 -21.59 -16.15
N ASN A 87 -1.99 -22.38 -15.90
CA ASN A 87 -2.15 -23.66 -16.58
C ASN A 87 -2.28 -23.48 -18.10
N ALA A 88 -3.04 -22.48 -18.56
CA ALA A 88 -3.15 -22.17 -19.97
C ALA A 88 -1.79 -21.74 -20.57
N ALA A 89 -0.99 -20.96 -19.84
CA ALA A 89 0.36 -20.60 -20.25
C ALA A 89 1.29 -21.82 -20.34
N LEU A 90 1.29 -22.70 -19.33
CA LEU A 90 2.09 -23.93 -19.33
C LEU A 90 1.71 -24.88 -20.48
N VAL A 91 0.42 -25.02 -20.76
CA VAL A 91 -0.06 -25.79 -21.93
C VAL A 91 0.43 -25.14 -23.22
N LEU A 92 0.27 -23.82 -23.35
CA LEU A 92 0.74 -23.07 -24.52
C LEU A 92 2.25 -23.22 -24.74
N TRP A 93 3.04 -23.19 -23.67
CA TRP A 93 4.49 -23.39 -23.71
C TRP A 93 4.86 -24.81 -24.11
N LYS A 94 4.20 -25.80 -23.53
CA LYS A 94 4.39 -27.20 -23.90
C LYS A 94 4.09 -27.42 -25.37
N ASP A 95 2.94 -26.96 -25.85
CA ASP A 95 2.52 -27.08 -27.25
C ASP A 95 3.48 -26.32 -28.18
N GLY A 96 3.98 -25.16 -27.74
CA GLY A 96 5.00 -24.39 -28.42
C GLY A 96 6.32 -25.16 -28.56
N MET A 97 6.80 -25.82 -27.50
CA MET A 97 8.01 -26.65 -27.55
C MET A 97 7.82 -27.88 -28.44
N GLU A 98 6.66 -28.54 -28.38
CA GLU A 98 6.34 -29.70 -29.23
C GLU A 98 6.29 -29.32 -30.71
N LYS A 99 5.80 -28.11 -31.02
CA LYS A 99 5.63 -27.62 -32.39
C LYS A 99 6.90 -27.01 -32.98
N ASP A 100 7.57 -26.15 -32.22
CA ASP A 100 8.65 -25.28 -32.71
C ASP A 100 10.03 -25.69 -32.19
N GLY A 101 10.10 -26.70 -31.32
CA GLY A 101 11.33 -27.20 -30.71
C GLY A 101 11.73 -26.46 -29.44
N PHE A 102 12.82 -26.91 -28.83
CA PHE A 102 13.49 -26.25 -27.71
C PHE A 102 14.72 -25.48 -28.21
N PRO A 103 15.01 -24.27 -27.71
CA PRO A 103 14.28 -23.53 -26.66
C PRO A 103 12.93 -22.99 -27.14
N LEU A 104 12.00 -22.79 -26.19
CA LEU A 104 10.68 -22.21 -26.47
C LEU A 104 10.84 -20.82 -27.10
N LYS A 105 10.23 -20.59 -28.28
CA LYS A 105 10.32 -19.31 -29.00
C LYS A 105 9.82 -18.13 -28.17
N GLU A 106 10.48 -16.99 -28.33
CA GLU A 106 10.20 -15.73 -27.61
C GLU A 106 8.71 -15.32 -27.64
N SER A 107 8.03 -15.57 -28.76
CA SER A 107 6.59 -15.29 -28.95
C SER A 107 5.66 -16.00 -27.96
N TYR A 108 6.14 -17.05 -27.28
CA TYR A 108 5.39 -17.76 -26.25
C TYR A 108 5.67 -17.24 -24.83
N TRP A 109 6.82 -16.61 -24.61
CA TRP A 109 7.23 -16.03 -23.34
C TRP A 109 6.68 -14.61 -23.17
N HIS A 110 6.86 -13.80 -24.21
CA HIS A 110 6.58 -12.37 -24.14
C HIS A 110 5.19 -12.09 -24.68
N VAL A 111 4.27 -11.87 -23.76
CA VAL A 111 2.97 -11.24 -24.06
C VAL A 111 3.12 -9.74 -24.36
N GLY A 112 4.34 -9.22 -24.51
CA GLY A 112 4.62 -7.79 -24.75
C GLY A 112 3.87 -7.25 -25.97
N ASP A 113 3.83 -8.00 -27.08
CA ASP A 113 3.04 -7.60 -28.24
C ASP A 113 1.54 -7.65 -27.99
N SER A 114 1.06 -8.66 -27.25
CA SER A 114 -0.34 -8.75 -26.82
C SER A 114 -0.72 -7.61 -25.86
N TYR A 115 0.16 -7.21 -24.96
CA TYR A 115 -0.01 -6.06 -24.07
C TYR A 115 0.02 -4.76 -24.84
N ARG A 116 1.00 -4.57 -25.74
CA ARG A 116 1.06 -3.40 -26.64
C ARG A 116 -0.19 -3.31 -27.49
N GLN A 117 -0.67 -4.43 -28.04
CA GLN A 117 -1.89 -4.48 -28.83
C GLN A 117 -3.12 -4.23 -27.98
N THR A 118 -3.21 -4.80 -26.78
CA THR A 118 -4.35 -4.57 -25.85
C THR A 118 -4.37 -3.13 -25.39
N ARG A 119 -3.23 -2.57 -24.98
CA ARG A 119 -3.07 -1.16 -24.63
C ARG A 119 -3.42 -0.27 -25.81
N ARG A 120 -2.92 -0.59 -27.01
CA ARG A 120 -3.28 0.11 -28.25
C ARG A 120 -4.78 0.02 -28.52
N ASN A 121 -5.41 -1.13 -28.39
CA ASN A 121 -6.85 -1.31 -28.59
C ASN A 121 -7.68 -0.53 -27.55
N ILE A 122 -7.24 -0.53 -26.29
CA ILE A 122 -7.87 0.27 -25.23
C ILE A 122 -7.73 1.75 -25.57
N LEU A 123 -6.52 2.22 -25.89
CA LEU A 123 -6.26 3.61 -26.28
C LEU A 123 -6.99 3.99 -27.57
N GLU A 124 -7.11 3.10 -28.54
CA GLU A 124 -7.83 3.30 -29.79
C GLU A 124 -9.34 3.29 -29.58
N ASN A 125 -9.88 2.49 -28.66
CA ASN A 125 -11.29 2.54 -28.31
C ASN A 125 -11.60 3.81 -27.51
N ILE A 126 -10.72 4.17 -26.57
CA ILE A 126 -10.73 5.46 -25.88
C ILE A 126 -10.48 6.61 -26.86
N SER A 127 -9.86 6.41 -28.03
CA SER A 127 -9.68 7.50 -29.00
C SER A 127 -10.81 7.56 -30.02
N LYS A 128 -11.29 6.42 -30.53
CA LYS A 128 -12.39 6.33 -31.52
C LYS A 128 -13.72 6.81 -30.96
N HIS A 129 -14.00 6.58 -29.68
CA HIS A 129 -15.19 7.16 -29.05
C HIS A 129 -15.07 8.67 -28.79
N TYR A 130 -13.87 9.23 -28.84
CA TYR A 130 -13.60 10.59 -28.35
C TYR A 130 -13.06 11.56 -29.41
N TRP A 131 -12.57 11.08 -30.56
CA TRP A 131 -11.95 11.91 -31.61
C TRP A 131 -12.62 11.74 -32.99
N GLY A 132 -13.71 10.98 -33.09
CA GLY A 132 -14.36 10.63 -34.36
C GLY A 132 -15.74 11.25 -34.60
N LEU A 133 -16.31 12.00 -33.66
CA LEU A 133 -17.55 12.73 -33.91
C LEU A 133 -17.20 14.18 -34.30
N PRO A 134 -17.64 14.68 -35.46
CA PRO A 134 -17.63 16.13 -35.70
C PRO A 134 -18.38 16.81 -34.55
N PRO A 135 -18.03 18.05 -34.16
CA PRO A 135 -18.82 18.80 -33.19
C PRO A 135 -20.27 18.75 -33.67
N LEU A 136 -21.13 18.09 -32.87
CA LEU A 136 -22.56 18.02 -33.16
C LEU A 136 -23.07 19.46 -33.09
N GLN A 137 -23.17 20.08 -34.26
CA GLN A 137 -23.59 21.44 -34.49
C GLN A 137 -25.12 21.54 -34.44
N ASN A 138 -25.71 20.88 -33.45
CA ASN A 138 -27.15 20.88 -33.22
C ASN A 138 -27.39 21.33 -31.79
N ASP A 139 -28.31 22.26 -31.64
CA ASP A 139 -28.62 23.11 -30.48
C ASP A 139 -29.15 22.38 -29.22
N CYS A 140 -28.62 21.20 -28.92
CA CYS A 140 -28.79 20.52 -27.64
C CYS A 140 -27.46 20.65 -26.88
N GLU A 141 -27.45 21.46 -25.82
CA GLU A 141 -26.38 21.56 -24.81
C GLU A 141 -26.19 20.25 -24.01
N GLU A 142 -26.24 19.08 -24.66
CA GLU A 142 -25.82 17.83 -24.05
C GLU A 142 -24.30 17.74 -24.16
N ALA A 143 -23.62 18.12 -23.08
CA ALA A 143 -22.18 18.13 -22.93
C ALA A 143 -21.53 16.89 -23.57
N LEU A 144 -20.58 17.11 -24.48
CA LEU A 144 -19.74 16.04 -25.02
C LEU A 144 -19.16 15.21 -23.86
N PRO A 145 -19.16 13.87 -23.96
CA PRO A 145 -18.64 13.02 -22.89
C PRO A 145 -17.18 13.34 -22.64
N ASP A 146 -16.88 13.76 -21.40
CA ASP A 146 -15.55 14.14 -20.94
C ASP A 146 -14.48 13.09 -21.33
N PRO A 147 -13.45 13.46 -22.13
CA PRO A 147 -12.43 12.56 -22.68
C PRO A 147 -11.50 11.93 -21.66
N ARG A 148 -11.57 12.37 -20.41
CA ARG A 148 -10.81 11.81 -19.31
C ARG A 148 -11.20 10.35 -19.04
N SER A 149 -10.20 9.52 -18.81
CA SER A 149 -10.36 8.19 -18.24
C SER A 149 -11.09 8.26 -16.89
N HIS A 150 -11.63 7.14 -16.41
CA HIS A 150 -12.30 7.13 -15.10
C HIS A 150 -11.36 7.59 -13.98
N CYS A 151 -10.07 7.21 -14.04
CA CYS A 151 -9.06 7.70 -13.11
C CYS A 151 -8.92 9.22 -13.17
N GLU A 152 -8.82 9.82 -14.36
CA GLU A 152 -8.64 11.28 -14.51
C GLU A 152 -9.90 12.08 -14.16
N LYS A 153 -11.07 11.44 -14.21
CA LYS A 153 -12.32 12.00 -13.69
C LYS A 153 -12.35 12.01 -12.16
N THR A 154 -11.65 11.07 -11.54
CA THR A 154 -11.50 10.97 -10.09
C THR A 154 -10.37 11.89 -9.59
N PHE A 155 -9.24 11.95 -10.31
CA PHE A 155 -8.09 12.82 -10.04
C PHE A 155 -8.12 14.05 -10.95
N VAL A 156 -9.15 14.90 -10.78
CA VAL A 156 -9.39 16.06 -11.64
C VAL A 156 -8.23 17.05 -11.62
N ASP A 157 -7.65 17.28 -10.45
CA ASP A 157 -6.61 18.29 -10.27
C ASP A 157 -5.22 17.79 -10.71
N TYR A 158 -5.01 16.47 -10.78
CA TYR A 158 -3.73 15.85 -11.15
C TYR A 158 -3.91 14.66 -12.12
N PRO A 159 -4.49 14.84 -13.31
CA PRO A 159 -4.81 13.73 -14.21
C PRO A 159 -3.57 12.95 -14.67
N ARG A 160 -2.37 13.56 -14.60
CA ARG A 160 -1.09 12.94 -14.93
C ARG A 160 -0.81 11.68 -14.11
N VAL A 161 -1.26 11.62 -12.85
CA VAL A 161 -1.06 10.46 -11.96
C VAL A 161 -1.67 9.17 -12.53
N CYS A 162 -2.67 9.30 -13.39
CA CYS A 162 -3.35 8.17 -14.03
C CYS A 162 -2.57 7.58 -15.22
N ARG A 163 -1.51 8.26 -15.68
CA ARG A 163 -0.74 7.90 -16.88
C ARG A 163 0.71 7.55 -16.56
N VAL A 164 1.15 7.78 -15.33
CA VAL A 164 2.55 7.65 -14.92
C VAL A 164 2.66 6.55 -13.85
N PRO A 165 3.64 5.64 -13.95
CA PRO A 165 3.89 4.66 -12.90
C PRO A 165 4.40 5.36 -11.64
N MET A 166 3.58 5.37 -10.58
CA MET A 166 3.92 5.96 -9.30
C MET A 166 4.71 4.98 -8.42
N LYS A 167 5.69 5.50 -7.69
CA LYS A 167 6.34 4.87 -6.53
C LYS A 167 5.75 5.45 -5.26
N GLY A 168 5.94 4.76 -4.13
CA GLY A 168 5.41 5.23 -2.86
C GLY A 168 6.27 4.82 -1.67
N TYR A 169 6.31 5.71 -0.68
CA TYR A 169 6.67 5.41 0.70
C TYR A 169 5.40 5.46 1.54
N SER A 170 5.27 4.55 2.48
CA SER A 170 4.06 4.43 3.31
C SER A 170 4.42 4.00 4.73
N GLU A 171 3.64 4.49 5.68
CA GLU A 171 3.62 3.95 7.05
C GLU A 171 2.45 2.96 7.26
N TRP A 172 1.65 2.72 6.22
CA TRP A 172 0.63 1.69 6.18
C TRP A 172 1.19 0.37 5.70
N THR A 173 0.61 -0.72 6.20
CA THR A 173 1.05 -2.08 6.02
C THR A 173 0.06 -2.83 5.11
N PRO A 174 0.49 -3.88 4.39
CA PRO A 174 1.78 -4.56 4.56
C PRO A 174 2.99 -3.81 3.98
N ILE A 175 4.10 -3.79 4.73
CA ILE A 175 5.40 -3.26 4.27
C ILE A 175 6.43 -4.38 4.28
N ALA A 176 6.78 -4.88 3.09
CA ALA A 176 7.75 -5.97 2.91
C ALA A 176 9.17 -5.60 3.33
N GLN A 177 9.57 -4.33 3.17
CA GLN A 177 10.93 -3.88 3.46
C GLN A 177 10.89 -2.51 4.14
N SER A 178 11.63 -2.38 5.24
CA SER A 178 11.72 -1.13 6.01
C SER A 178 12.19 0.08 5.18
N LYS A 179 12.90 -0.15 4.08
CA LYS A 179 13.34 0.89 3.13
C LYS A 179 12.22 1.57 2.33
N HIS A 180 10.98 1.09 2.45
CA HIS A 180 9.80 1.69 1.82
C HIS A 180 8.90 2.43 2.82
N THR A 181 9.40 2.65 4.04
CA THR A 181 8.75 3.46 5.08
C THR A 181 9.07 4.94 4.88
N LEU A 182 8.20 5.85 5.36
CA LEU A 182 8.52 7.28 5.40
C LEU A 182 9.75 7.55 6.29
N ARG A 183 9.93 6.74 7.33
CA ARG A 183 11.12 6.76 8.20
C ARG A 183 12.44 6.59 7.45
N SER A 184 12.44 5.88 6.32
CA SER A 184 13.67 5.65 5.54
C SER A 184 14.14 6.86 4.74
N ILE A 185 13.28 7.86 4.55
CA ILE A 185 13.56 9.06 3.73
C ILE A 185 13.44 10.38 4.51
N VAL A 186 13.03 10.34 5.78
CA VAL A 186 12.94 11.55 6.62
C VAL A 186 14.33 12.01 7.07
N LYS A 187 14.61 13.31 6.95
CA LYS A 187 15.84 13.90 7.50
C LYS A 187 15.77 13.98 9.01
N HIS A 188 16.89 13.71 9.63
CA HIS A 188 17.04 13.90 11.07
C HIS A 188 17.23 15.39 11.38
N ALA A 189 16.69 15.84 12.51
CA ALA A 189 16.98 17.14 13.09
C ALA A 189 18.49 17.26 13.44
N PRO A 190 19.03 18.48 13.67
CA PRO A 190 20.45 18.67 13.91
C PRO A 190 21.02 17.91 15.11
N ASN A 191 20.20 17.57 16.11
CA ASN A 191 20.57 16.71 17.23
C ASN A 191 20.47 15.20 16.94
N GLY A 192 20.15 14.81 15.71
CA GLY A 192 19.94 13.43 15.31
C GLY A 192 18.52 12.90 15.58
N TYR A 193 17.60 13.73 16.09
CA TYR A 193 16.22 13.32 16.29
C TYR A 193 15.52 13.00 14.96
N TYR A 194 14.73 11.95 14.94
CA TYR A 194 13.75 11.67 13.89
C TYR A 194 12.55 10.94 14.51
N PRO A 195 11.36 10.96 13.89
CA PRO A 195 10.22 10.18 14.35
C PRO A 195 10.56 8.68 14.31
N HIS A 196 10.72 8.07 15.49
CA HIS A 196 10.98 6.64 15.63
C HIS A 196 10.07 6.04 16.70
N GLN A 197 9.89 4.72 16.61
CA GLN A 197 9.19 3.95 17.63
C GLN A 197 10.19 3.55 18.72
N LYS A 198 9.88 3.83 19.98
CA LYS A 198 10.73 3.51 21.14
C LYS A 198 10.26 2.27 21.89
N MET A 199 9.89 1.21 21.19
CA MET A 199 9.46 0.00 21.88
C MET A 199 10.35 -1.17 21.52
N GLU A 200 10.89 -1.79 22.57
CA GLU A 200 11.57 -3.06 22.48
C GLU A 200 10.55 -4.12 22.07
N GLU A 201 10.93 -4.95 21.10
CA GLU A 201 10.12 -6.10 20.72
C GLU A 201 10.18 -7.13 21.87
N VAL A 202 9.03 -7.62 22.33
CA VAL A 202 8.91 -8.68 23.35
C VAL A 202 9.74 -9.92 22.97
N TYR A 203 9.95 -10.15 21.67
CA TYR A 203 10.83 -11.20 21.15
C TYR A 203 11.25 -10.95 19.70
N SER A 204 12.45 -11.43 19.37
CA SER A 204 12.94 -11.56 18.00
C SER A 204 12.48 -12.86 17.33
N GLY A 205 12.51 -12.91 15.99
CA GLY A 205 12.29 -14.15 15.22
C GLY A 205 10.88 -14.29 14.65
N ILE A 206 10.48 -15.52 14.30
CA ILE A 206 9.25 -15.77 13.53
C ILE A 206 8.02 -15.87 14.43
N ASN A 207 6.88 -15.49 13.89
CA ASN A 207 5.58 -15.78 14.46
C ASN A 207 5.18 -17.22 14.17
N LEU A 208 4.68 -17.92 15.18
CA LEU A 208 4.08 -19.23 14.99
C LEU A 208 2.76 -19.07 14.25
N GLN A 209 2.54 -19.85 13.20
CA GLN A 209 1.25 -19.91 12.54
C GLN A 209 0.19 -20.40 13.54
N ALA A 210 -0.92 -19.68 13.62
CA ALA A 210 -2.01 -20.07 14.51
C ALA A 210 -2.57 -21.43 14.09
N HIS A 211 -2.89 -22.29 15.06
CA HIS A 211 -3.33 -23.66 14.75
C HIS A 211 -4.61 -23.67 13.89
N ASN A 212 -5.51 -22.71 14.06
CA ASN A 212 -6.72 -22.56 13.24
C ASN A 212 -6.45 -22.04 11.82
N GLN A 213 -5.25 -21.54 11.54
CA GLN A 213 -4.80 -21.15 10.20
C GLN A 213 -3.96 -22.24 9.52
N ARG A 214 -3.51 -23.24 10.27
CA ARG A 214 -2.72 -24.35 9.75
C ARG A 214 -3.56 -25.17 8.77
N VAL A 215 -3.05 -25.35 7.57
CA VAL A 215 -3.65 -26.25 6.58
C VAL A 215 -3.55 -27.69 7.13
N PRO A 216 -4.68 -28.42 7.25
CA PRO A 216 -4.67 -29.79 7.77
C PRO A 216 -3.76 -30.71 6.96
N TYR A 217 -3.26 -31.76 7.60
CA TYR A 217 -2.45 -32.76 6.90
C TYR A 217 -3.25 -33.41 5.75
N GLY A 218 -2.64 -33.50 4.57
CA GLY A 218 -3.26 -34.04 3.37
C GLY A 218 -4.04 -33.02 2.53
N GLU A 219 -4.24 -31.80 3.03
CA GLU A 219 -4.84 -30.69 2.26
C GLU A 219 -3.77 -29.92 1.48
N ILE A 220 -4.20 -29.22 0.42
CA ILE A 220 -3.29 -28.42 -0.42
C ILE A 220 -3.01 -27.07 0.25
N ASP A 221 -1.76 -26.82 0.60
CA ASP A 221 -1.29 -25.52 1.09
C ASP A 221 -0.81 -24.64 -0.06
N VAL A 222 -1.73 -23.84 -0.60
CA VAL A 222 -1.45 -22.90 -1.71
C VAL A 222 -0.44 -21.82 -1.29
N HIS A 223 -0.43 -21.43 -0.01
CA HIS A 223 0.50 -20.42 0.49
C HIS A 223 1.93 -20.99 0.51
N ALA A 224 2.12 -22.22 0.97
CA ALA A 224 3.41 -22.91 0.89
C ALA A 224 3.91 -23.06 -0.55
N ILE A 225 3.02 -23.37 -1.51
CA ILE A 225 3.37 -23.43 -2.93
C ILE A 225 3.85 -22.07 -3.43
N ALA A 226 3.11 -21.00 -3.14
CA ALA A 226 3.47 -19.64 -3.56
C ALA A 226 4.81 -19.18 -2.96
N ILE A 227 5.06 -19.44 -1.68
CA ILE A 227 6.34 -19.12 -1.03
C ILE A 227 7.49 -19.89 -1.69
N ALA A 228 7.31 -21.20 -1.93
CA ALA A 228 8.34 -22.02 -2.56
C ALA A 228 8.70 -21.56 -3.98
N THR A 229 7.75 -20.95 -4.71
CA THR A 229 8.02 -20.41 -6.05
C THR A 229 8.60 -18.99 -6.03
N MET A 230 8.24 -18.16 -5.04
CA MET A 230 8.75 -16.79 -4.93
C MET A 230 10.16 -16.70 -4.33
N ASN A 231 10.51 -17.64 -3.44
CA ASN A 231 11.84 -17.74 -2.84
C ASN A 231 12.68 -18.80 -3.57
N SER A 232 12.70 -18.76 -4.91
CA SER A 232 13.75 -19.47 -5.64
C SER A 232 15.10 -18.92 -5.14
N PRO A 233 16.06 -19.78 -4.75
CA PRO A 233 17.33 -19.31 -4.21
C PRO A 233 17.98 -18.34 -5.19
N LEU A 234 18.61 -17.29 -4.66
CA LEU A 234 19.35 -16.27 -5.41
C LEU A 234 20.42 -16.88 -6.34
N ASP A 235 20.82 -18.13 -6.09
CA ASP A 235 21.80 -18.89 -6.86
C ASP A 235 21.19 -19.96 -7.79
N LEU A 236 19.89 -19.90 -8.11
CA LEU A 236 19.51 -20.34 -9.45
C LEU A 236 19.95 -19.26 -10.43
N ASP A 237 21.27 -19.15 -10.55
CA ASP A 237 21.90 -18.48 -11.66
C ASP A 237 21.30 -19.10 -12.92
N HIS A 238 20.45 -18.33 -13.58
CA HIS A 238 19.91 -18.68 -14.88
C HIS A 238 20.96 -18.46 -15.98
N SER A 239 22.21 -18.15 -15.64
CA SER A 239 23.35 -18.58 -16.43
C SER A 239 23.33 -20.11 -16.45
N TRP A 240 22.68 -20.64 -17.48
CA TRP A 240 23.20 -21.83 -18.11
C TRP A 240 24.55 -21.45 -18.73
N ASP A 241 25.56 -21.23 -17.89
CA ASP A 241 26.93 -21.30 -18.36
C ASP A 241 27.14 -22.76 -18.74
N PHE A 242 27.40 -22.96 -20.03
CA PHE A 242 27.89 -24.23 -20.52
C PHE A 242 29.10 -24.61 -19.67
N ASP A 243 28.93 -25.71 -18.96
CA ASP A 243 29.89 -26.31 -18.04
C ASP A 243 31.26 -26.50 -18.73
N ASP A 244 32.16 -25.54 -18.52
CA ASP A 244 33.60 -25.68 -18.73
C ASP A 244 34.26 -26.18 -17.41
N GLY A 245 33.68 -27.21 -16.79
CA GLY A 245 34.38 -28.23 -16.02
C GLY A 245 35.42 -27.77 -14.98
N ASN A 246 35.01 -27.00 -13.98
CA ASN A 246 35.81 -26.92 -12.75
C ASN A 246 34.94 -26.97 -11.48
N GLU A 247 35.24 -28.02 -10.71
CA GLU A 247 34.52 -28.54 -9.56
C GLU A 247 35.06 -27.93 -8.26
N TYR A 248 34.31 -27.06 -7.58
CA TYR A 248 34.46 -26.78 -6.14
C TYR A 248 33.17 -26.23 -5.54
N GLY A 249 32.35 -27.11 -4.91
CA GLY A 249 31.15 -26.74 -4.15
C GLY A 249 31.33 -26.99 -2.65
N GLY A 250 31.06 -25.95 -1.83
CA GLY A 250 31.19 -25.95 -0.37
C GLY A 250 29.99 -26.54 0.39
N GLU A 251 30.18 -26.83 1.68
CA GLU A 251 29.32 -27.67 2.51
C GLU A 251 27.93 -27.07 2.87
N ASP A 252 27.70 -25.76 2.67
CA ASP A 252 26.39 -25.11 2.95
C ASP A 252 25.27 -25.49 1.95
N GLU A 253 25.61 -26.09 0.79
CA GLU A 253 24.62 -26.54 -0.19
C GLU A 253 23.81 -27.79 0.24
N ARG A 254 24.25 -28.52 1.28
CA ARG A 254 23.62 -29.80 1.65
C ARG A 254 22.31 -29.66 2.42
N GLU A 255 22.13 -28.63 3.23
CA GLU A 255 20.92 -28.51 4.07
C GLU A 255 19.67 -28.13 3.24
N THR A 256 19.81 -27.20 2.30
CA THR A 256 18.68 -26.74 1.45
C THR A 256 18.20 -27.85 0.49
N ARG A 257 19.12 -28.69 -0.03
CA ARG A 257 18.79 -29.84 -0.88
C ARG A 257 17.98 -30.92 -0.14
N PHE A 258 18.12 -31.03 1.19
CA PHE A 258 17.40 -32.03 1.97
C PHE A 258 15.90 -31.69 2.11
N LEU A 259 15.55 -30.42 2.27
CA LEU A 259 14.15 -29.96 2.36
C LEU A 259 13.42 -30.07 1.01
N LEU A 260 14.10 -29.76 -0.10
CA LEU A 260 13.55 -29.86 -1.46
C LEU A 260 13.27 -31.31 -1.90
N LYS A 261 14.18 -32.26 -1.60
CA LYS A 261 13.94 -33.70 -1.84
C LYS A 261 12.73 -34.23 -1.08
N GLY A 262 12.44 -33.67 0.10
CA GLY A 262 11.24 -34.00 0.85
C GLY A 262 9.94 -33.54 0.17
N PHE A 263 9.99 -32.39 -0.51
CA PHE A 263 8.85 -31.83 -1.25
C PHE A 263 8.61 -32.50 -2.60
N GLU A 264 9.66 -32.74 -3.40
CA GLU A 264 9.55 -33.41 -4.70
C GLU A 264 8.91 -34.79 -4.59
N ASN A 265 9.31 -35.57 -3.58
CA ASN A 265 8.75 -36.89 -3.35
C ASN A 265 7.25 -36.87 -2.98
N ARG A 266 6.76 -35.79 -2.35
CA ARG A 266 5.32 -35.63 -2.04
C ARG A 266 4.53 -35.18 -3.27
N THR A 267 5.05 -34.26 -4.05
CA THR A 267 4.40 -33.76 -5.28
C THR A 267 4.28 -34.85 -6.34
N ILE A 268 5.32 -35.67 -6.53
CA ILE A 268 5.30 -36.80 -7.47
C ILE A 268 4.24 -37.84 -7.07
N SER A 269 4.09 -38.13 -5.77
CA SER A 269 3.07 -39.06 -5.27
C SER A 269 1.65 -38.56 -5.58
N PHE A 270 1.40 -37.27 -5.35
CA PHE A 270 0.10 -36.64 -5.60
C PHE A 270 -0.26 -36.59 -7.10
N THR A 271 0.72 -36.33 -7.96
CA THR A 271 0.50 -36.22 -9.42
C THR A 271 0.19 -37.57 -10.06
N LYS A 272 0.76 -38.67 -9.54
CA LYS A 272 0.43 -40.05 -9.94
C LYS A 272 -1.02 -40.43 -9.60
N GLU A 273 -1.55 -39.87 -8.52
CA GLU A 273 -2.91 -40.15 -8.05
C GLU A 273 -3.97 -39.44 -8.92
N ILE A 274 -3.67 -38.21 -9.37
CA ILE A 274 -4.57 -37.41 -10.22
C ILE A 274 -4.59 -37.91 -11.67
N THR A 275 -3.43 -38.28 -12.23
CA THR A 275 -3.33 -38.70 -13.64
C THR A 275 -3.92 -40.08 -13.93
N GLY A 276 -4.28 -40.84 -12.89
CA GLY A 276 -5.04 -42.09 -13.01
C GLY A 276 -6.52 -41.93 -13.36
N SER A 277 -7.07 -40.71 -13.33
CA SER A 277 -8.49 -40.45 -13.61
C SER A 277 -8.71 -39.89 -15.03
N LYS A 278 -9.70 -40.47 -15.73
CA LYS A 278 -9.87 -40.52 -17.19
C LYS A 278 -9.94 -39.17 -17.92
N LYS A 279 -9.29 -39.11 -19.10
CA LYS A 279 -9.39 -38.04 -20.11
C LYS A 279 -10.79 -37.95 -20.74
N SER A 280 -11.38 -36.75 -20.80
CA SER A 280 -12.43 -36.41 -21.76
C SER A 280 -12.02 -35.19 -22.59
N ALA A 281 -12.38 -35.20 -23.87
CA ALA A 281 -11.90 -34.26 -24.89
C ALA A 281 -12.80 -33.02 -24.99
N LEU A 282 -12.18 -31.86 -25.23
CA LEU A 282 -12.85 -30.60 -25.57
C LEU A 282 -12.63 -30.26 -27.07
N PRO A 283 -13.58 -29.58 -27.73
CA PRO A 283 -13.54 -29.30 -29.16
C PRO A 283 -12.81 -27.98 -29.51
N PRO A 284 -12.33 -27.81 -30.76
CA PRO A 284 -11.49 -26.68 -31.16
C PRO A 284 -12.32 -25.44 -31.58
N GLY A 285 -11.80 -24.26 -31.25
CA GLY A 285 -12.37 -22.96 -31.62
C GLY A 285 -11.94 -22.46 -33.01
N PRO A 286 -12.66 -21.48 -33.60
CA PRO A 286 -12.49 -21.10 -35.00
C PRO A 286 -11.42 -20.01 -35.20
N SER A 287 -10.74 -20.07 -36.36
CA SER A 287 -9.66 -19.16 -36.75
C SER A 287 -10.17 -17.84 -37.35
N ILE A 288 -9.49 -16.73 -37.06
CA ILE A 288 -9.79 -15.41 -37.64
C ILE A 288 -8.67 -15.00 -38.61
N LYS A 289 -9.07 -14.57 -39.82
CA LYS A 289 -8.19 -14.05 -40.87
C LYS A 289 -7.94 -12.54 -40.69
N SER A 290 -6.69 -12.14 -40.93
CA SER A 290 -6.21 -10.76 -40.92
C SER A 290 -6.60 -9.98 -42.17
N MET A 291 -6.88 -8.68 -42.02
CA MET A 291 -6.76 -7.71 -43.11
C MET A 291 -5.93 -6.50 -42.69
N SER A 292 -5.05 -6.10 -43.60
CA SER A 292 -4.12 -4.97 -43.52
C SER A 292 -4.78 -3.69 -44.01
N LEU A 293 -4.32 -2.52 -43.57
CA LEU A 293 -4.35 -1.29 -44.38
C LEU A 293 -3.32 -0.26 -43.91
N ARG A 294 -2.73 0.43 -44.89
CA ARG A 294 -1.68 1.46 -44.81
C ARG A 294 -2.28 2.88 -44.88
N SER A 295 -1.58 3.82 -44.22
CA SER A 295 -1.38 5.26 -44.56
C SER A 295 -2.61 6.19 -44.45
N LEU A 296 -2.56 7.48 -44.11
CA LEU A 296 -1.53 8.53 -44.22
C LEU A 296 -1.85 9.70 -43.22
N VAL A 297 -0.84 10.56 -43.10
CA VAL A 297 -0.55 11.71 -42.22
C VAL A 297 -1.50 12.93 -42.39
N SER A 298 -1.70 13.75 -41.33
CA SER A 298 -1.25 15.18 -41.25
C SER A 298 -2.10 16.11 -40.35
N THR A 299 -1.41 16.81 -39.43
CA THR A 299 -1.60 18.19 -38.87
C THR A 299 -2.93 18.55 -38.18
N SER A 300 -3.03 19.31 -37.08
CA SER A 300 -2.18 20.30 -36.37
C SER A 300 -2.79 20.60 -34.98
N ASN A 301 -1.96 20.86 -33.95
CA ASN A 301 -2.40 21.20 -32.59
C ASN A 301 -2.66 22.70 -32.38
N PRO A 302 -3.67 23.09 -31.57
CA PRO A 302 -3.68 24.34 -30.83
C PRO A 302 -3.31 24.13 -29.35
N SER A 303 -2.50 25.05 -28.84
CA SER A 303 -1.91 25.11 -27.50
C SER A 303 -2.95 25.33 -26.38
N ILE A 304 -2.77 24.66 -25.25
CA ILE A 304 -3.56 24.82 -24.02
C ILE A 304 -2.73 25.60 -22.97
N HIS A 305 -3.45 26.40 -22.19
CA HIS A 305 -2.98 27.42 -21.25
C HIS A 305 -1.97 26.92 -20.20
N HIS A 306 -0.82 27.58 -20.19
CA HIS A 306 0.14 27.62 -19.09
C HIS A 306 -0.56 28.20 -17.84
N VAL A 307 -0.45 27.52 -16.70
CA VAL A 307 -0.70 28.12 -15.39
C VAL A 307 0.37 29.19 -15.18
N GLU A 308 0.02 30.45 -15.42
CA GLU A 308 0.87 31.57 -15.02
C GLU A 308 1.01 31.57 -13.50
N SER A 309 2.26 31.70 -13.07
CA SER A 309 2.64 31.98 -11.69
C SER A 309 1.77 33.10 -11.12
N VAL A 310 1.04 32.81 -10.04
CA VAL A 310 0.18 33.75 -9.33
C VAL A 310 0.96 35.01 -8.93
N SER A 311 0.70 36.12 -9.62
CA SER A 311 1.23 37.44 -9.30
C SER A 311 0.41 38.12 -8.19
N SER A 312 1.06 38.30 -7.04
CA SER A 312 0.90 39.41 -6.07
C SER A 312 -0.46 40.10 -5.93
N GLY A 313 -1.35 39.54 -5.10
CA GLY A 313 -2.39 40.29 -4.39
C GLY A 313 -1.87 40.83 -3.06
N ARG A 314 -2.03 42.14 -2.82
CA ARG A 314 -1.59 42.86 -1.61
C ARG A 314 -2.44 42.48 -0.39
N TYR A 315 -2.11 41.39 0.27
CA TYR A 315 -2.37 41.21 1.70
C TYR A 315 -1.07 41.50 2.46
N SER A 316 -1.16 42.11 3.64
CA SER A 316 -0.03 42.34 4.55
C SER A 316 0.67 41.00 4.86
N ARG A 317 1.64 40.65 4.02
CA ARG A 317 2.63 39.62 4.32
C ARG A 317 3.38 40.13 5.55
N ARG A 318 3.30 39.41 6.67
CA ARG A 318 4.48 39.33 7.54
C ARG A 318 5.55 38.74 6.61
N HIS A 319 6.48 39.58 6.17
CA HIS A 319 7.63 39.16 5.39
C HIS A 319 8.37 38.19 6.30
N LEU A 320 8.19 36.88 6.08
CA LEU A 320 9.22 35.94 6.49
C LEU A 320 10.46 36.42 5.73
N ASP A 321 11.52 36.76 6.44
CA ASP A 321 12.79 37.08 5.80
C ASP A 321 13.10 35.93 4.83
N ASP A 322 13.49 36.24 3.59
CA ASP A 322 13.83 35.27 2.53
C ASP A 322 15.05 34.36 2.88
N LYS A 323 15.34 34.20 4.17
CA LYS A 323 16.45 33.47 4.76
C LYS A 323 15.99 32.44 5.80
N GLU A 324 14.70 32.14 5.90
CA GLU A 324 14.26 31.10 6.81
C GLU A 324 14.84 29.75 6.38
N GLU A 325 15.70 29.21 7.24
CA GLU A 325 16.39 27.95 7.03
C GLU A 325 15.43 26.78 7.29
N ILE A 326 15.39 25.81 6.38
CA ILE A 326 14.57 24.60 6.53
C ILE A 326 15.34 23.62 7.40
N ILE A 327 15.08 23.70 8.71
CA ILE A 327 15.70 22.81 9.70
C ILE A 327 14.68 21.76 10.11
N PRO A 328 14.97 20.45 9.96
CA PRO A 328 14.07 19.40 10.41
C PRO A 328 13.72 19.58 11.89
N GLY A 329 12.43 19.60 12.14
CA GLY A 329 11.81 19.85 13.41
C GLY A 329 11.83 18.61 14.29
N GLN A 330 11.70 18.87 15.58
CA GLN A 330 11.79 17.84 16.59
C GLN A 330 10.44 17.41 17.10
N GLY A 331 9.30 18.00 16.75
CA GLY A 331 8.02 17.66 17.38
C GLY A 331 7.16 16.65 16.63
N TRP A 332 7.56 16.28 15.40
CA TRP A 332 6.88 15.23 14.66
C TRP A 332 7.00 13.88 15.36
N ALA A 333 5.91 13.15 15.48
CA ALA A 333 5.87 11.81 16.05
C ALA A 333 5.29 10.83 15.04
N ILE A 334 5.51 9.54 15.26
CA ILE A 334 4.70 8.54 14.58
C ILE A 334 3.31 8.58 15.25
N GLY A 335 2.21 8.44 14.52
CA GLY A 335 0.86 8.54 15.06
C GLY A 335 0.00 7.33 14.70
N ASN A 336 -0.88 6.93 15.64
CA ASN A 336 -2.03 6.01 15.51
C ASN A 336 -2.99 6.06 16.71
N GLY A 337 -3.01 7.17 17.45
CA GLY A 337 -3.46 7.14 18.83
C GLY A 337 -2.44 6.39 19.72
N GLU A 338 -2.35 6.80 20.97
CA GLU A 338 -1.28 6.46 21.92
C GLU A 338 -1.11 4.95 22.22
N LYS A 339 -1.97 4.06 21.71
CA LYS A 339 -2.04 2.63 22.11
C LYS A 339 -1.73 1.62 21.00
N GLU A 340 -1.44 2.06 19.77
CA GLU A 340 -1.25 1.14 18.62
C GLU A 340 0.06 1.37 17.85
N TRP A 341 1.15 1.47 18.60
CA TRP A 341 2.48 1.54 18.00
C TRP A 341 2.90 0.16 17.51
N LYS A 342 3.13 0.06 16.20
CA LYS A 342 3.53 -1.20 15.55
C LYS A 342 5.03 -1.23 15.40
N THR A 343 5.76 -1.81 16.36
CA THR A 343 7.20 -2.09 16.21
C THR A 343 7.43 -3.01 15.02
N GLY A 344 8.63 -2.96 14.43
CA GLY A 344 9.03 -3.91 13.40
C GLY A 344 8.59 -3.61 11.97
N PHE A 345 8.78 -4.57 11.07
CA PHE A 345 8.18 -4.55 9.73
C PHE A 345 6.92 -5.41 9.73
N CYS A 346 5.87 -4.90 9.11
CA CYS A 346 4.55 -5.50 9.11
C CYS A 346 4.22 -5.93 7.69
N ASP A 347 4.79 -7.01 7.16
CA ASP A 347 4.54 -7.42 5.76
C ASP A 347 3.42 -8.46 5.61
N GLY A 348 2.76 -8.80 6.71
CA GLY A 348 1.77 -9.87 6.76
C GLY A 348 2.37 -11.29 6.77
N SER A 349 3.69 -11.45 6.61
CA SER A 349 4.34 -12.75 6.63
C SER A 349 4.48 -13.30 8.06
N ALA A 350 4.88 -14.56 8.18
CA ALA A 350 5.28 -15.13 9.46
C ALA A 350 6.55 -14.49 10.03
N MET A 351 7.36 -13.81 9.20
CA MET A 351 8.58 -13.11 9.61
C MET A 351 8.30 -11.70 10.14
N SER A 352 7.13 -11.13 9.84
CA SER A 352 6.69 -9.81 10.35
C SER A 352 6.93 -9.69 11.84
N THR A 353 7.54 -8.57 12.26
CA THR A 353 7.75 -8.24 13.68
C THR A 353 6.77 -7.18 14.20
N CYS A 354 5.70 -6.93 13.43
CA CYS A 354 4.64 -5.98 13.72
C CYS A 354 4.05 -6.06 15.15
N SER A 355 3.93 -4.92 15.83
CA SER A 355 3.16 -4.77 17.07
C SER A 355 3.62 -5.68 18.22
N ARG A 356 4.90 -6.01 18.29
CA ARG A 356 5.48 -6.82 19.38
C ARG A 356 5.84 -6.01 20.61
N ALA A 357 5.12 -4.94 20.90
CA ALA A 357 5.41 -4.09 22.05
C ALA A 357 5.01 -4.76 23.38
N GLU A 358 5.72 -4.45 24.46
CA GLU A 358 5.48 -5.02 25.80
C GLU A 358 4.10 -4.66 26.36
N ASP A 359 3.58 -3.50 25.99
CA ASP A 359 2.28 -2.97 26.39
C ASP A 359 1.11 -3.48 25.54
N ASN A 360 1.37 -4.35 24.56
CA ASN A 360 0.35 -4.87 23.67
C ASN A 360 -0.25 -6.21 24.18
N ASN A 361 -1.56 -6.23 24.45
CA ASN A 361 -2.32 -7.44 24.77
C ASN A 361 -2.78 -8.24 23.53
N CYS A 362 -2.25 -7.90 22.36
CA CYS A 362 -2.51 -8.59 21.10
C CYS A 362 -1.28 -8.54 20.17
N LEU A 363 -0.24 -9.33 20.47
CA LEU A 363 1.05 -9.30 19.76
C LEU A 363 0.99 -9.64 18.26
N TYR A 364 -0.12 -10.17 17.74
CA TYR A 364 -0.34 -10.42 16.30
C TYR A 364 -1.23 -9.34 15.64
N TYR A 365 -1.64 -8.32 16.39
CA TYR A 365 -2.48 -7.24 15.88
C TYR A 365 -1.77 -6.44 14.78
N GLY A 366 -2.53 -5.88 13.85
CA GLY A 366 -1.98 -4.96 12.85
C GLY A 366 -1.06 -5.58 11.80
N HIS A 367 -0.76 -6.87 11.85
CA HIS A 367 0.11 -7.56 10.89
C HIS A 367 -0.21 -7.30 9.41
N ASN A 368 -1.48 -7.04 9.06
CA ASN A 368 -1.97 -6.84 7.69
C ASN A 368 -2.80 -5.56 7.50
N ASP A 369 -3.03 -4.78 8.56
CA ASP A 369 -3.83 -3.54 8.55
C ASP A 369 -3.26 -2.55 9.59
N GLY A 370 -1.94 -2.58 9.73
CA GLY A 370 -1.15 -1.46 10.18
C GLY A 370 -1.46 -0.24 9.37
N ARG A 371 -2.05 0.74 10.01
CA ARG A 371 -2.00 2.12 9.56
C ARG A 371 -1.03 2.80 10.49
N SER A 372 -0.24 3.73 10.00
CA SER A 372 0.59 4.62 10.79
C SER A 372 0.84 5.86 9.96
N ASN A 373 1.24 6.94 10.63
CA ASN A 373 1.49 8.21 9.98
C ASN A 373 2.55 8.98 10.76
N PHE A 374 3.05 10.05 10.16
CA PHE A 374 3.78 11.10 10.85
C PHE A 374 2.81 12.20 11.22
N ILE A 375 2.56 12.36 12.50
CA ILE A 375 1.71 13.41 13.04
C ILE A 375 2.58 14.54 13.59
N GLY A 376 2.22 15.76 13.23
CA GLY A 376 2.84 16.98 13.72
C GLY A 376 1.78 18.04 13.95
N ASP A 377 2.09 19.00 14.79
CA ASP A 377 1.27 20.15 15.11
C ASP A 377 2.01 21.47 14.82
N GLN A 378 1.41 22.60 15.20
CA GLN A 378 2.00 23.92 15.00
C GLN A 378 3.34 24.16 15.73
N LEU A 379 3.71 23.29 16.69
CA LEU A 379 4.96 23.37 17.45
C LEU A 379 6.02 22.39 16.91
N SER A 380 5.66 21.53 15.96
CA SER A 380 6.49 20.42 15.53
C SER A 380 7.68 20.78 14.64
N GLY A 381 7.67 21.98 14.05
CA GLY A 381 8.68 22.44 13.09
C GLY A 381 8.54 21.78 11.72
N TRP A 382 9.60 21.81 10.90
CA TRP A 382 9.57 21.21 9.56
C TRP A 382 9.69 19.69 9.61
N ILE A 383 8.82 18.97 8.92
CA ILE A 383 9.19 17.62 8.48
C ILE A 383 9.84 17.71 7.11
N VAL A 384 10.96 17.03 6.93
CA VAL A 384 11.79 17.13 5.72
C VAL A 384 12.08 15.74 5.21
N PHE A 385 11.94 15.53 3.91
CA PHE A 385 12.20 14.26 3.24
C PHE A 385 13.14 14.45 2.06
N ASP A 386 14.03 13.48 1.83
CA ASP A 386 14.76 13.34 0.58
C ASP A 386 14.07 12.27 -0.28
N ILE A 387 13.42 12.70 -1.36
CA ILE A 387 12.72 11.80 -2.29
C ILE A 387 13.64 11.50 -3.45
N PRO A 388 14.19 10.27 -3.56
CA PRO A 388 15.12 9.93 -4.62
C PRO A 388 14.40 9.61 -5.92
N ASN A 389 15.10 9.76 -7.05
CA ASN A 389 14.72 9.19 -8.34
C ASN A 389 13.37 9.67 -8.90
N VAL A 390 13.04 10.95 -8.73
CA VAL A 390 11.88 11.62 -9.33
C VAL A 390 12.20 11.92 -10.80
N LYS A 391 11.48 11.29 -11.74
CA LYS A 391 11.67 11.47 -13.18
C LYS A 391 10.56 12.33 -13.79
N TYR A 392 9.32 12.11 -13.39
CA TYR A 392 8.16 12.74 -14.03
C TYR A 392 7.71 14.02 -13.35
N GLY A 393 8.43 14.46 -12.31
CA GLY A 393 8.15 15.71 -11.60
C GLY A 393 6.84 15.66 -10.84
N ILE A 394 6.47 14.49 -10.30
CA ILE A 394 5.26 14.35 -9.49
C ILE A 394 5.68 13.95 -8.08
N ILE A 395 5.23 14.71 -7.07
CA ILE A 395 5.34 14.37 -5.65
C ILE A 395 4.02 14.72 -4.99
N LEU A 396 3.38 13.74 -4.36
CA LEU A 396 2.09 13.87 -3.69
C LEU A 396 2.20 13.36 -2.26
N PHE A 397 1.69 14.12 -1.31
CA PHE A 397 1.53 13.67 0.07
C PHE A 397 0.12 13.14 0.27
N ARG A 398 -0.02 11.99 0.94
CA ARG A 398 -1.32 11.58 1.47
C ARG A 398 -1.47 12.12 2.89
N LEU A 399 -2.32 13.11 3.02
CA LEU A 399 -2.60 13.78 4.28
C LEU A 399 -3.78 13.11 4.98
N GLU A 400 -3.80 13.09 6.32
CA GLU A 400 -4.96 12.64 7.09
C GLU A 400 -5.45 13.80 7.96
N TRP A 401 -6.16 14.75 7.35
CA TRP A 401 -6.62 15.97 8.02
C TRP A 401 -7.81 15.77 8.96
N TRP A 402 -8.37 14.56 9.02
CA TRP A 402 -9.48 14.20 9.92
C TRP A 402 -8.99 13.63 11.25
N MET A 403 -7.67 13.52 11.45
CA MET A 403 -7.10 13.13 12.73
C MET A 403 -7.36 14.26 13.72
N ASP A 404 -8.19 14.01 14.74
CA ASP A 404 -8.62 15.00 15.72
C ASP A 404 -7.47 15.84 16.30
N ASP A 405 -7.83 17.03 16.81
CA ASP A 405 -6.97 18.07 17.42
C ASP A 405 -6.14 17.61 18.64
N LYS A 406 -6.01 16.31 18.89
CA LYS A 406 -5.09 15.78 19.89
C LYS A 406 -3.67 16.14 19.44
N PHE A 407 -3.08 17.07 20.19
CA PHE A 407 -1.67 17.39 20.12
C PHE A 407 -0.85 16.11 20.06
N THR A 408 0.29 16.17 19.38
CA THR A 408 1.24 15.08 19.53
C THR A 408 1.67 15.07 21.00
N GLU A 409 1.65 13.94 21.68
CA GLU A 409 2.08 13.92 23.09
C GLU A 409 3.51 14.41 23.28
N ARG A 410 4.27 14.37 22.20
CA ARG A 410 5.61 14.93 22.10
C ARG A 410 5.67 16.44 22.29
N THR A 411 4.68 17.18 21.83
CA THR A 411 4.61 18.66 21.87
C THR A 411 3.66 19.19 22.94
N LYS A 412 3.02 18.32 23.72
CA LYS A 412 2.01 18.65 24.73
C LYS A 412 2.43 19.76 25.70
N ASP A 413 3.68 19.72 26.17
CA ASP A 413 4.23 20.67 27.14
C ASP A 413 5.11 21.75 26.48
N TRP A 414 5.13 21.82 25.15
CA TRP A 414 5.94 22.79 24.43
C TRP A 414 5.21 24.13 24.38
N THR A 415 5.99 25.21 24.50
CA THR A 415 5.46 26.57 24.43
C THR A 415 5.84 27.30 23.16
N GLU A 416 6.76 26.73 22.38
CA GLU A 416 7.25 27.28 21.12
C GLU A 416 7.70 26.16 20.17
N VAL A 417 7.94 26.50 18.90
CA VAL A 417 8.38 25.56 17.87
C VAL A 417 9.69 24.88 18.28
N ASN A 418 9.74 23.55 18.18
CA ASN A 418 10.88 22.74 18.61
C ASN A 418 11.25 22.93 20.09
N ASN A 419 10.33 23.43 20.93
CA ASN A 419 10.59 23.78 22.33
C ASN A 419 11.81 24.69 22.52
N GLY A 420 12.06 25.60 21.57
CA GLY A 420 13.19 26.53 21.57
C GLY A 420 14.52 25.92 21.10
N LYS A 421 14.52 24.63 20.72
CA LYS A 421 15.72 23.84 20.40
C LYS A 421 15.93 23.65 18.89
N THR A 422 15.42 24.54 18.04
CA THR A 422 15.51 24.41 16.58
C THR A 422 16.95 24.20 16.09
N LYS A 423 17.94 24.88 16.69
CA LYS A 423 19.36 24.77 16.34
C LYS A 423 20.18 23.92 17.32
N ASP A 424 19.51 23.16 18.18
CA ASP A 424 20.19 22.31 19.15
C ASP A 424 20.91 21.16 18.43
N THR A 425 22.19 21.01 18.74
CA THR A 425 23.08 19.98 18.19
C THR A 425 23.53 18.99 19.26
N HIS A 426 23.10 19.17 20.52
CA HIS A 426 23.32 18.19 21.56
C HIS A 426 22.58 16.91 21.19
N LEU A 427 23.32 15.79 21.08
CA LEU A 427 22.76 14.50 20.66
C LEU A 427 21.45 14.20 21.40
N TYR A 428 20.42 13.88 20.61
CA TYR A 428 19.11 13.54 21.13
C TYR A 428 19.21 12.27 21.97
N ASP A 429 18.99 12.43 23.28
CA ASP A 429 18.91 11.30 24.20
C ASP A 429 17.48 10.76 24.24
N ALA A 430 17.25 9.69 23.48
CA ALA A 430 15.98 8.98 23.43
C ALA A 430 15.51 8.48 24.80
N SER A 431 16.40 8.25 25.76
CA SER A 431 16.05 7.76 27.10
C SER A 431 15.51 8.85 28.04
N SER A 432 15.79 10.12 27.75
CA SER A 432 15.59 11.22 28.71
C SER A 432 14.28 12.01 28.57
N HIS A 433 13.54 11.85 27.47
CA HIS A 433 12.57 12.88 27.04
C HIS A 433 11.16 12.40 26.68
N ASP A 434 10.84 11.13 26.83
CA ASP A 434 9.42 10.75 26.85
C ASP A 434 9.08 10.45 28.31
N PRO A 435 8.33 11.32 29.01
CA PRO A 435 7.65 10.84 30.20
C PRO A 435 6.88 9.61 29.74
N ALA A 436 7.27 8.43 30.21
CA ALA A 436 6.40 7.27 30.14
C ALA A 436 5.12 7.74 30.81
N VAL A 437 4.13 8.14 30.02
CA VAL A 437 2.82 8.52 30.53
C VAL A 437 2.32 7.23 31.15
N SER A 438 2.50 7.11 32.47
CA SER A 438 2.01 5.99 33.24
C SER A 438 0.51 5.99 33.00
N SER A 439 0.06 5.05 32.17
CA SER A 439 -1.31 4.94 31.67
C SER A 439 -2.29 4.48 32.76
N GLU A 440 -2.04 4.82 34.03
CA GLU A 440 -2.71 4.20 35.16
C GLU A 440 -4.11 4.75 35.44
N ASP A 441 -4.51 5.90 34.87
CA ASP A 441 -5.79 6.55 35.25
C ASP A 441 -6.77 6.92 34.12
N GLU A 442 -6.52 6.57 32.85
CA GLU A 442 -7.58 6.64 31.84
C GLU A 442 -8.48 5.42 31.93
N VAL A 443 -9.48 5.51 32.81
CA VAL A 443 -10.68 4.67 32.79
C VAL A 443 -11.21 4.65 31.38
N SER A 444 -11.01 3.51 30.70
CA SER A 444 -11.63 3.15 29.44
C SER A 444 -13.12 3.41 29.54
N SER A 445 -13.57 4.59 29.10
CA SER A 445 -14.97 4.83 28.79
C SER A 445 -15.28 3.96 27.59
N THR A 446 -15.63 2.70 27.84
CA THR A 446 -16.23 1.81 26.86
C THR A 446 -17.50 2.51 26.39
N SER A 447 -17.44 3.22 25.26
CA SER A 447 -18.63 3.66 24.55
C SER A 447 -19.28 2.42 23.93
N SER A 448 -19.90 1.61 24.77
CA SER A 448 -20.62 0.40 24.37
C SER A 448 -22.01 0.72 23.81
N ASN A 449 -22.10 1.74 22.95
CA ASN A 449 -23.29 2.05 22.17
C ASN A 449 -22.97 1.91 20.68
N ASP A 450 -22.44 0.75 20.30
CA ASP A 450 -22.65 0.22 18.95
C ASP A 450 -24.09 -0.32 18.87
N GLU A 451 -25.06 0.60 18.96
CA GLU A 451 -26.34 0.33 18.34
C GLU A 451 -26.08 0.13 16.85
N VAL A 452 -26.52 -1.02 16.36
CA VAL A 452 -26.53 -1.42 14.96
C VAL A 452 -27.31 -0.38 14.14
N ARG A 453 -26.68 0.75 13.82
CA ARG A 453 -27.12 1.69 12.81
C ARG A 453 -26.72 1.11 11.45
N SER A 454 -27.49 0.12 11.01
CA SER A 454 -27.59 -0.26 9.59
C SER A 454 -28.41 0.77 8.79
N GLY A 455 -28.39 2.04 9.21
CA GLY A 455 -28.94 3.16 8.44
C GLY A 455 -27.92 3.50 7.37
N ALA A 456 -28.39 3.62 6.12
CA ALA A 456 -27.61 4.19 5.04
C ALA A 456 -26.85 5.41 5.55
N ARG A 457 -25.52 5.39 5.44
CA ARG A 457 -24.64 6.54 5.66
C ARG A 457 -25.19 7.67 4.78
N GLU A 458 -26.01 8.54 5.35
CA GLU A 458 -26.03 9.92 4.88
C GLU A 458 -24.59 10.37 4.95
N ILE A 459 -24.02 10.59 3.76
CA ILE A 459 -22.65 11.05 3.61
C ILE A 459 -22.58 12.35 4.38
N GLU A 460 -21.79 12.29 5.43
CA GLU A 460 -21.50 13.33 6.37
C GLU A 460 -20.67 14.41 5.66
N GLU A 461 -21.29 15.15 4.74
CA GLU A 461 -20.69 16.30 4.03
C GLU A 461 -20.11 17.31 5.03
N GLU A 462 -20.63 17.33 6.25
CA GLU A 462 -20.14 18.16 7.35
C GLU A 462 -18.87 17.61 8.02
N ARG A 463 -18.69 16.28 8.14
CA ARG A 463 -17.41 15.69 8.59
C ARG A 463 -16.31 15.82 7.55
N VAL A 464 -16.65 15.73 6.26
CA VAL A 464 -15.68 15.87 5.16
C VAL A 464 -15.04 17.28 5.15
N ARG A 465 -15.62 18.27 5.84
CA ARG A 465 -15.15 19.67 5.78
C ARG A 465 -14.44 20.20 7.01
N LYS A 466 -14.51 19.54 8.18
CA LYS A 466 -13.79 20.04 9.35
C LYS A 466 -12.37 19.49 9.33
N LEU A 467 -11.48 20.19 8.62
CA LEU A 467 -10.04 20.01 8.76
C LEU A 467 -9.68 20.15 10.24
N ALA A 468 -8.80 19.30 10.76
CA ALA A 468 -8.13 19.45 12.07
C ALA A 468 -7.11 20.61 12.08
N LEU A 469 -7.41 21.65 11.30
CA LEU A 469 -6.64 22.87 11.15
C LEU A 469 -7.55 24.03 11.58
N ALA A 470 -7.02 24.88 12.45
CA ALA A 470 -7.69 26.12 12.79
C ALA A 470 -7.75 27.04 11.56
N LYS A 471 -8.72 27.96 11.53
CA LYS A 471 -8.82 28.94 10.44
C LYS A 471 -7.62 29.89 10.36
N SER A 472 -6.90 30.03 11.48
CA SER A 472 -5.64 30.78 11.58
C SER A 472 -4.43 29.99 11.08
N ALA A 473 -4.59 28.70 10.77
CA ALA A 473 -3.51 27.86 10.30
C ALA A 473 -2.95 28.36 8.97
N VAL A 474 -1.63 28.26 8.87
CA VAL A 474 -0.82 28.55 7.70
C VAL A 474 0.02 27.32 7.45
N VAL A 475 -0.09 26.76 6.25
CA VAL A 475 0.69 25.61 5.83
C VAL A 475 1.86 26.12 5.00
N ASP A 476 3.08 25.86 5.45
CA ASP A 476 4.26 26.09 4.64
C ASP A 476 4.75 24.75 4.09
N PHE A 477 5.16 24.74 2.84
CA PHE A 477 5.88 23.63 2.24
C PHE A 477 7.06 24.15 1.45
N SER A 478 8.01 23.28 1.14
CA SER A 478 9.18 23.62 0.35
C SER A 478 9.54 22.51 -0.62
N VAL A 479 10.06 22.91 -1.77
CA VAL A 479 10.71 22.03 -2.74
C VAL A 479 12.09 22.62 -3.03
N ASN A 480 13.15 21.87 -2.71
CA ASN A 480 14.55 22.28 -2.88
C ASN A 480 14.85 23.67 -2.29
N GLY A 481 14.45 23.88 -1.02
CA GLY A 481 14.68 25.15 -0.32
C GLY A 481 13.68 26.27 -0.65
N LYS A 482 12.87 26.14 -1.72
CA LYS A 482 11.90 27.17 -2.10
C LYS A 482 10.60 27.02 -1.32
N ILE A 483 10.42 27.85 -0.30
CA ILE A 483 9.23 27.86 0.54
C ILE A 483 8.03 28.47 -0.22
N THR A 484 6.90 27.79 -0.15
CA THR A 484 5.58 28.27 -0.54
C THR A 484 4.67 28.23 0.69
N THR A 485 3.97 29.33 0.93
CA THR A 485 3.08 29.51 2.08
C THR A 485 1.64 29.60 1.60
N MET A 486 0.75 28.82 2.22
CA MET A 486 -0.68 28.81 1.96
C MET A 486 -1.45 29.16 3.24
N SER A 487 -2.44 30.05 3.13
CA SER A 487 -3.43 30.23 4.19
C SER A 487 -4.32 28.98 4.32
N TYR A 488 -5.02 28.83 5.44
CA TYR A 488 -6.05 27.80 5.63
C TYR A 488 -7.01 27.70 4.42
N SER A 489 -7.51 28.83 3.92
CA SER A 489 -8.45 28.84 2.79
C SER A 489 -7.83 28.32 1.49
N GLN A 490 -6.57 28.67 1.21
CA GLN A 490 -5.86 28.17 0.04
C GLN A 490 -5.56 26.68 0.16
N PHE A 491 -5.16 26.23 1.35
CA PHE A 491 -4.92 24.81 1.61
C PHE A 491 -6.21 23.99 1.48
N GLN A 492 -7.33 24.53 1.95
CA GLN A 492 -8.64 23.87 1.89
C GLN A 492 -9.12 23.60 0.44
N GLU A 493 -8.69 24.41 -0.55
CA GLU A 493 -9.01 24.15 -1.97
C GLU A 493 -8.40 22.83 -2.47
N PHE A 494 -7.27 22.43 -1.90
CA PHE A 494 -6.61 21.15 -2.19
C PHE A 494 -7.06 20.03 -1.26
N ALA A 495 -7.87 20.35 -0.24
CA ALA A 495 -8.30 19.39 0.76
C ALA A 495 -9.55 18.63 0.32
N HIS A 496 -9.45 17.92 -0.81
CA HIS A 496 -10.48 17.03 -1.31
C HIS A 496 -10.09 15.55 -1.16
N ASP A 497 -11.00 14.77 -0.60
CA ASP A 497 -10.88 13.31 -0.57
C ASP A 497 -11.16 12.77 -1.98
N THR A 498 -10.14 12.24 -2.65
CA THR A 498 -10.32 11.58 -3.95
C THR A 498 -11.17 10.31 -3.80
N VAL A 499 -10.98 9.61 -2.68
CA VAL A 499 -11.88 8.60 -2.13
C VAL A 499 -11.92 8.78 -0.62
N LYS A 500 -12.91 8.18 0.06
CA LYS A 500 -13.09 8.29 1.51
C LYS A 500 -11.77 8.08 2.25
N ASP A 501 -11.40 9.02 3.12
CA ASP A 501 -10.18 8.98 3.93
C ASP A 501 -8.91 8.90 3.04
N PHE A 502 -8.92 9.48 1.84
CA PHE A 502 -7.80 9.48 0.90
C PHE A 502 -7.66 10.83 0.23
N ALA A 503 -6.91 11.67 0.92
CA ALA A 503 -6.60 13.02 0.57
C ALA A 503 -5.20 13.12 -0.04
N LEU A 504 -5.10 13.46 -1.32
CA LEU A 504 -3.81 13.72 -1.96
C LEU A 504 -3.55 15.22 -2.06
N TRP A 505 -2.34 15.61 -1.69
CA TRP A 505 -1.89 16.98 -1.76
C TRP A 505 -0.65 17.09 -2.65
N PRO A 506 -0.65 17.92 -3.71
CA PRO A 506 0.50 18.04 -4.61
C PRO A 506 1.61 18.87 -3.99
N VAL A 507 2.77 18.25 -3.76
CA VAL A 507 3.98 19.00 -3.41
C VAL A 507 4.69 19.51 -4.67
N LEU A 508 4.71 18.68 -5.72
CA LEU A 508 5.33 18.96 -7.01
C LEU A 508 4.47 18.36 -8.14
N ASP A 509 4.19 19.16 -9.16
CA ASP A 509 3.57 18.74 -10.42
C ASP A 509 4.23 19.50 -11.58
N ASP A 510 5.47 19.13 -11.89
CA ASP A 510 6.28 19.72 -12.96
C ASP A 510 6.13 18.92 -14.26
N GLU A 511 5.32 19.43 -15.18
CA GLU A 511 5.10 18.79 -16.48
C GLU A 511 6.36 18.74 -17.34
N THR A 512 7.26 19.72 -17.19
CA THR A 512 8.48 19.81 -18.01
C THR A 512 9.42 18.63 -17.74
N MET A 513 9.45 18.11 -16.52
CA MET A 513 10.21 16.91 -16.18
C MET A 513 9.70 15.66 -16.90
N SER A 514 8.39 15.52 -17.10
CA SER A 514 7.84 14.38 -17.84
C SER A 514 8.03 14.43 -19.34
N GLN A 515 8.35 15.61 -19.89
CA GLN A 515 8.67 15.77 -21.30
C GLN A 515 10.14 15.42 -21.60
N ARG A 516 10.95 15.20 -20.57
CA ARG A 516 12.35 14.76 -20.73
C ARG A 516 12.39 13.32 -21.19
N ASP A 517 13.31 13.03 -22.11
CA ASP A 517 13.55 11.69 -22.65
C ASP A 517 14.45 10.90 -21.69
N TRP A 518 13.88 10.51 -20.55
CA TRP A 518 14.58 9.70 -19.54
C TRP A 518 14.94 8.35 -20.12
N LYS A 519 16.22 7.98 -20.04
CA LYS A 519 16.62 6.61 -20.38
C LYS A 519 16.13 5.63 -19.32
N GLU A 520 15.92 4.38 -19.71
CA GLU A 520 15.42 3.32 -18.83
C GLU A 520 16.33 3.12 -17.60
N ASP A 521 17.64 3.21 -17.80
CA ASP A 521 18.70 3.08 -16.81
C ASP A 521 19.07 4.41 -16.09
N GLU A 522 18.54 5.54 -16.55
CA GLU A 522 18.84 6.84 -15.95
C GLU A 522 18.25 6.95 -14.55
N VAL A 523 19.01 7.53 -13.63
CA VAL A 523 18.58 7.79 -12.26
C VAL A 523 17.84 9.14 -12.25
N GLY A 524 16.63 9.19 -11.69
CA GLY A 524 15.88 10.45 -11.59
C GLY A 524 16.52 11.44 -10.61
N GLU A 525 15.97 12.65 -10.53
CA GLU A 525 16.46 13.68 -9.61
C GLU A 525 16.05 13.38 -8.16
N THR A 526 16.86 13.81 -7.19
CA THR A 526 16.48 13.78 -5.78
C THR A 526 15.93 15.13 -5.38
N PHE A 527 14.77 15.13 -4.73
CA PHE A 527 14.12 16.35 -4.24
C PHE A 527 14.13 16.38 -2.72
N GLU A 528 14.58 17.50 -2.15
CA GLU A 528 14.29 17.83 -0.76
C GLU A 528 12.90 18.46 -0.70
N VAL A 529 11.98 17.81 -0.01
CA VAL A 529 10.65 18.38 0.24
C VAL A 529 10.44 18.56 1.73
N ALA A 530 9.78 19.65 2.12
CA ALA A 530 9.48 19.93 3.52
C ALA A 530 8.06 20.45 3.70
N MET A 531 7.49 20.23 4.88
CA MET A 531 6.18 20.77 5.25
C MET A 531 6.14 21.12 6.75
N ARG A 532 5.39 22.15 7.11
CA ARG A 532 5.01 22.45 8.49
C ARG A 532 3.69 23.19 8.57
N ILE A 533 3.15 23.27 9.77
CA ILE A 533 2.00 24.11 10.10
C ILE A 533 2.44 25.19 11.07
N ARG A 534 1.87 26.37 10.91
CA ARG A 534 1.92 27.47 11.88
C ARG A 534 0.48 27.87 12.20
N SER A 535 0.16 28.01 13.47
CA SER A 535 -1.18 28.40 13.90
C SER A 535 -1.10 29.04 15.28
N GLU A 536 -2.02 29.99 15.56
CA GLU A 536 -2.21 30.54 16.91
C GLU A 536 -3.09 29.62 17.77
N GLU A 537 -3.88 28.77 17.12
CA GLU A 537 -4.76 27.78 17.73
C GLU A 537 -4.22 26.36 17.49
N PRO A 538 -4.62 25.36 18.30
CA PRO A 538 -4.24 23.97 18.08
C PRO A 538 -4.57 23.52 16.66
N SER A 539 -3.60 22.92 15.97
CA SER A 539 -3.76 22.42 14.60
C SER A 539 -2.78 21.29 14.37
N SER A 540 -3.26 20.20 13.79
CA SER A 540 -2.43 19.02 13.52
C SER A 540 -2.53 18.61 12.05
N LEU A 541 -1.50 17.90 11.59
CA LEU A 541 -1.49 17.24 10.30
C LEU A 541 -0.77 15.91 10.42
N SER A 542 -1.31 14.97 9.67
CA SER A 542 -0.77 13.64 9.55
C SER A 542 -0.36 13.37 8.10
N ILE A 543 0.84 12.83 7.90
CA ILE A 543 1.35 12.37 6.61
C ILE A 543 1.51 10.85 6.70
N SER A 544 0.80 10.12 5.86
CA SER A 544 0.80 8.65 5.89
C SER A 544 1.55 8.04 4.71
N HIS A 545 1.56 8.73 3.57
CA HIS A 545 2.21 8.29 2.35
C HIS A 545 2.84 9.45 1.62
N ILE A 546 3.87 9.13 0.85
CA ILE A 546 4.44 10.00 -0.18
C ILE A 546 4.45 9.19 -1.48
N TYR A 547 3.71 9.65 -2.48
CA TYR A 547 3.75 9.09 -3.83
C TYR A 547 4.61 9.99 -4.70
N TYR A 548 5.43 9.39 -5.57
CA TYR A 548 6.26 10.17 -6.48
C TYR A 548 6.48 9.44 -7.80
N ALA A 549 6.83 10.19 -8.84
CA ALA A 549 7.19 9.64 -10.13
C ALA A 549 8.24 10.48 -10.85
#